data_AF-A0ABD5S846-F1
#
_entry.id   AF-A0ABD5S846-F1
#
_cell.length_a   1.000
_cell.length_b   1.000
_cell.length_c   1.000
_cell.angle_alpha   90.00
_cell.angle_beta   90.00
_cell.angle_gamma   90.00
#
_symmetry.space_group_name_H-M   'P 1'
#
loop_
_entity.id
_entity.type
_entity.pdbx_description
1 polymer ?
#
loop_
_entity_poly.entity_id
_entity_poly.type
_entity_poly.pdbx_seq_one_letter_code
_entity_poly.pdbx_strand_id
1 'polypeptide(L)'
;GLAEAMGIEDDAARVAADAADIDGTLTGRQLADCLRSGVAFHHAGLRAGHRTVVERGFRERSIACICATPTLAAGVNVPARRVVVRDQRRYTGSSMEWLPTLEVHQMCGRAGRPGLDPHGEAVLVGEPATRAELVARYVEGDPEAVESTLADPASLRTHVLSAIATGFAGTEAEILDVFDGTFYAREAGAGGLADAVAVAVDDLVDAGMVRRETGGVDAYRLVATPVGETTSRQYVRPETGERIVEGLHTAAEMASATTLTAFEIVCDTPDMQDTYLGNRERAEMYSFADNNAAALTTRMGEADDFEGWLEAVKTARILDEWIGGATVEELVEAYRIGPGDLDSRVERAEWLLSAAEALGDTIEVSVPAVPRARSRL
;
A
#
# COMPACT_ATOMS: atom_id res chain seq x y z
N GLY A 1 14.42 12.93 32.17
CA GLY A 1 14.22 12.56 30.73
C GLY A 1 14.38 13.78 29.83
N LEU A 2 14.14 13.70 28.52
CA LEU A 2 14.20 14.90 27.66
C LEU A 2 13.10 15.91 28.02
N ALA A 3 11.91 15.43 28.40
CA ALA A 3 10.82 16.26 28.91
C ALA A 3 11.26 17.11 30.12
N GLU A 4 11.93 16.49 31.09
CA GLU A 4 12.48 17.17 32.28
C GLU A 4 13.56 18.18 31.93
N ALA A 5 14.48 17.83 31.03
CA ALA A 5 15.50 18.76 30.57
C ALA A 5 14.92 19.99 29.85
N MET A 6 13.69 19.89 29.35
CA MET A 6 13.00 20.94 28.61
C MET A 6 11.86 21.61 29.39
N GLY A 7 11.55 21.14 30.61
CA GLY A 7 10.46 21.67 31.43
C GLY A 7 9.06 21.46 30.82
N ILE A 8 8.84 20.33 30.13
CA ILE A 8 7.59 19.98 29.44
C ILE A 8 6.94 18.70 29.98
N GLU A 9 7.25 18.28 31.21
CA GLU A 9 6.81 17.01 31.79
C GLU A 9 5.29 16.87 31.85
N ASP A 10 4.60 17.91 32.31
CA ASP A 10 3.13 17.89 32.43
C ASP A 10 2.46 17.81 31.05
N ASP A 11 3.04 18.47 30.05
CA ASP A 11 2.53 18.47 28.68
C ASP A 11 2.77 17.11 28.02
N ALA A 12 3.99 16.58 28.16
CA ALA A 12 4.38 15.26 27.69
C ALA A 12 3.53 14.15 28.32
N ALA A 13 3.21 14.26 29.62
CA ALA A 13 2.35 13.32 30.32
C ALA A 13 0.90 13.35 29.79
N ARG A 14 0.35 14.52 29.45
CA ARG A 14 -0.98 14.63 28.82
C ARG A 14 -1.00 13.99 27.44
N VAL A 15 -0.01 14.28 26.59
CA VAL A 15 0.10 13.65 25.26
C VAL A 15 0.24 12.13 25.37
N ALA A 16 0.98 11.64 26.36
CA ALA A 16 1.09 10.19 26.62
C ALA A 16 -0.23 9.56 27.07
N ALA A 17 -1.05 10.27 27.86
CA ALA A 17 -2.38 9.80 28.25
C ALA A 17 -3.31 9.73 27.03
N ASP A 18 -3.33 10.78 26.19
CA ASP A 18 -4.12 10.80 24.95
C ASP A 18 -3.74 9.63 24.02
N ALA A 19 -2.45 9.27 23.96
CA ALA A 19 -2.00 8.12 23.17
C ALA A 19 -2.43 6.78 23.80
N ALA A 20 -2.36 6.64 25.12
CA ALA A 20 -2.74 5.41 25.82
C ALA A 20 -4.24 5.12 25.77
N ASP A 21 -5.08 6.14 25.54
CA ASP A 21 -6.53 6.00 25.42
C ASP A 21 -6.97 5.46 24.04
N ILE A 22 -6.07 5.36 23.05
CA ILE A 22 -6.40 4.94 21.69
C ILE A 22 -6.53 3.43 21.56
N ASP A 23 -5.57 2.69 22.11
CA ASP A 23 -5.59 1.23 22.20
C ASP A 23 -4.69 0.72 23.34
N GLY A 24 -4.86 -0.56 23.67
CA GLY A 24 -4.07 -1.28 24.66
C GLY A 24 -2.97 -2.12 24.02
N THR A 25 -2.48 -1.81 22.81
CA THR A 25 -1.45 -2.62 22.16
C THR A 25 -0.08 -2.41 22.81
N LEU A 26 0.84 -3.36 22.62
CA LEU A 26 2.23 -3.18 23.06
C LEU A 26 2.85 -1.94 22.42
N THR A 27 2.61 -1.72 21.13
CA THR A 27 3.09 -0.55 20.38
C THR A 27 2.54 0.75 20.96
N GLY A 28 1.23 0.83 21.23
CA GLY A 28 0.61 2.01 21.86
C GLY A 28 1.19 2.31 23.25
N ARG A 29 1.38 1.28 24.08
CA ARG A 29 2.02 1.42 25.40
C ARG A 29 3.46 1.92 25.30
N GLN A 30 4.26 1.35 24.40
CA GLN A 30 5.64 1.79 24.17
C GLN A 30 5.69 3.24 23.68
N LEU A 31 4.75 3.64 22.82
CA LEU A 31 4.63 5.03 22.38
C LEU A 31 4.34 5.95 23.57
N ALA A 32 3.35 5.61 24.41
CA ALA A 32 3.02 6.38 25.59
C ALA A 32 4.21 6.50 26.57
N ASP A 33 4.98 5.43 26.77
CA ASP A 33 6.19 5.43 27.60
C ASP A 33 7.26 6.38 27.05
N CYS A 34 7.50 6.36 25.72
CA CYS A 34 8.39 7.31 25.07
C CYS A 34 7.87 8.75 25.25
N LEU A 35 6.58 8.98 25.03
CA LEU A 35 5.94 10.30 25.09
C LEU A 35 6.13 10.96 26.44
N ARG A 36 6.01 10.21 27.56
CA ARG A 36 6.28 10.73 28.92
C ARG A 36 7.71 11.24 29.08
N SER A 37 8.65 10.73 28.29
CA SER A 37 10.04 11.19 28.27
C SER A 37 10.28 12.37 27.33
N GLY A 38 9.25 12.87 26.63
CA GLY A 38 9.33 13.97 25.66
C GLY A 38 9.79 13.55 24.26
N VAL A 39 9.77 12.26 23.96
CA VAL A 39 10.21 11.68 22.68
C VAL A 39 9.09 10.81 22.11
N ALA A 40 8.93 10.74 20.80
CA ALA A 40 8.01 9.80 20.16
C ALA A 40 8.69 9.04 19.02
N PHE A 41 8.15 7.89 18.67
CA PHE A 41 8.39 7.28 17.36
C PHE A 41 7.16 7.50 16.46
N HIS A 42 7.38 7.54 15.14
CA HIS A 42 6.31 7.74 14.15
C HIS A 42 6.53 6.89 12.90
N HIS A 43 5.57 6.03 12.57
CA HIS A 43 5.59 5.15 11.40
C HIS A 43 4.18 4.66 11.03
N ALA A 44 4.04 4.03 9.86
CA ALA A 44 2.76 3.51 9.35
C ALA A 44 2.07 2.51 10.29
N GLY A 45 2.85 1.64 10.97
CA GLY A 45 2.30 0.70 11.95
C GLY A 45 1.64 1.30 13.19
N LEU A 46 1.72 2.62 13.42
CA LEU A 46 0.89 3.31 14.42
C LEU A 46 -0.49 3.61 13.85
N ARG A 47 -1.56 3.44 14.63
CA ARG A 47 -2.91 3.89 14.23
C ARG A 47 -2.96 5.38 13.89
N ALA A 48 -3.93 5.79 13.07
CA ALA A 48 -4.09 7.19 12.67
C ALA A 48 -4.25 8.16 13.87
N GLY A 49 -4.95 7.73 14.92
CA GLY A 49 -5.07 8.48 16.16
C GLY A 49 -3.71 8.73 16.83
N HIS A 50 -2.86 7.71 16.91
CA HIS A 50 -1.54 7.81 17.54
C HIS A 50 -0.66 8.81 16.78
N ARG A 51 -0.64 8.69 15.44
CA ARG A 51 0.10 9.61 14.57
C ARG A 51 -0.36 11.06 14.77
N THR A 52 -1.67 11.28 14.84
CA THR A 52 -2.27 12.60 15.11
C THR A 52 -1.84 13.17 16.46
N VAL A 53 -1.84 12.35 17.52
CA VAL A 53 -1.40 12.75 18.87
C VAL A 53 0.08 13.17 18.87
N VAL A 54 0.94 12.37 18.23
CA VAL A 54 2.39 12.67 18.12
C VAL A 54 2.63 13.96 17.33
N GLU A 55 1.99 14.13 16.18
CA GLU A 55 2.14 15.30 15.32
C GLU A 55 1.65 16.58 16.01
N ARG A 56 0.50 16.50 16.70
CA ARG A 56 -0.04 17.61 17.50
C ARG A 56 0.91 17.94 18.64
N GLY A 57 1.31 16.95 19.43
CA GLY A 57 2.21 17.14 20.58
C GLY A 57 3.53 17.79 20.19
N PHE A 58 4.09 17.43 19.03
CA PHE A 58 5.33 18.06 18.56
C PHE A 58 5.12 19.49 18.06
N ARG A 59 4.02 19.75 17.34
CA ARG A 59 3.67 21.10 16.88
C ARG A 59 3.43 22.06 18.05
N GLU A 60 2.76 21.57 19.10
CA GLU A 60 2.49 22.29 20.34
C GLU A 60 3.70 22.37 21.28
N ARG A 61 4.81 21.71 20.92
CA ARG A 61 6.05 21.61 21.72
C ARG A 61 5.88 20.89 23.06
N SER A 62 4.80 20.13 23.20
CA SER A 62 4.56 19.21 24.32
C SER A 62 5.46 17.99 24.27
N ILE A 63 6.04 17.67 23.10
CA ILE A 63 7.17 16.77 22.95
C ILE A 63 8.28 17.43 22.13
N ALA A 64 9.50 16.96 22.33
CA ALA A 64 10.70 17.60 21.84
C ALA A 64 11.37 16.90 20.64
N CYS A 65 11.12 15.60 20.47
CA CYS A 65 11.78 14.80 19.45
C CYS A 65 10.82 13.74 18.88
N ILE A 66 10.86 13.56 17.56
CA ILE A 66 10.22 12.45 16.86
C ILE A 66 11.31 11.66 16.12
N CYS A 67 11.34 10.36 16.33
CA CYS A 67 12.08 9.40 15.52
C CYS A 67 11.11 8.80 14.49
N ALA A 68 11.25 9.12 13.20
CA ALA A 68 10.28 8.72 12.19
C ALA A 68 10.89 7.88 11.06
N THR A 69 10.08 7.01 10.46
CA THR A 69 10.38 6.41 9.16
C THR A 69 10.09 7.40 8.02
N PRO A 70 10.54 7.16 6.78
CA PRO A 70 10.39 8.11 5.67
C PRO A 70 8.95 8.55 5.37
N THR A 71 7.94 7.78 5.77
CA THR A 71 6.51 8.12 5.60
C THR A 71 6.13 9.50 6.16
N LEU A 72 6.77 9.94 7.27
CA LEU A 72 6.55 11.28 7.81
C LEU A 72 7.18 12.38 6.95
N ALA A 73 8.25 12.06 6.21
CA ALA A 73 8.99 13.02 5.39
C ALA A 73 8.18 13.54 4.19
N ALA A 74 7.19 12.79 3.73
CA ALA A 74 6.31 13.18 2.62
C ALA A 74 4.94 13.72 3.08
N GLY A 75 4.40 13.25 4.21
CA GLY A 75 2.94 13.34 4.48
C GLY A 75 2.45 14.48 5.36
N VAL A 76 3.28 15.12 6.21
CA VAL A 76 2.77 16.02 7.26
C VAL A 76 3.60 17.29 7.40
N ASN A 77 2.98 18.47 7.54
CA ASN A 77 3.70 19.73 7.77
C ASN A 77 4.11 19.89 9.25
N VAL A 78 5.21 19.24 9.63
CA VAL A 78 5.79 19.29 10.98
C VAL A 78 7.26 19.73 10.87
N PRO A 79 7.54 21.05 10.75
CA PRO A 79 8.91 21.54 10.66
C PRO A 79 9.61 21.45 12.02
N ALA A 80 10.89 21.08 12.00
CA ALA A 80 11.72 20.95 13.19
C ALA A 80 12.92 21.90 13.05
N ARG A 81 13.46 22.43 14.15
CA ARG A 81 14.69 23.25 14.07
C ARG A 81 15.85 22.45 13.48
N ARG A 82 15.97 21.17 13.89
CA ARG A 82 17.01 20.25 13.44
C ARG A 82 16.37 18.96 12.92
N VAL A 83 16.89 18.48 11.80
CA VAL A 83 16.59 17.15 11.25
C VAL A 83 17.86 16.32 11.27
N VAL A 84 17.74 15.05 11.66
CA VAL A 84 18.85 14.10 11.68
C VAL A 84 18.48 12.91 10.81
N VAL A 85 19.18 12.73 9.71
CA VAL A 85 19.03 11.54 8.85
C VAL A 85 20.02 10.50 9.33
N ARG A 86 19.50 9.52 10.09
CA ARG A 86 20.32 8.50 10.75
C ARG A 86 20.81 7.44 9.77
N ASP A 87 19.93 6.94 8.91
CA ASP A 87 20.23 5.87 7.97
C ASP A 87 19.98 6.37 6.55
N GLN A 88 20.96 6.15 5.67
CA GLN A 88 20.89 6.60 4.27
C GLN A 88 20.78 5.42 3.30
N ARG A 89 20.56 4.22 3.82
CA ARG A 89 20.34 3.01 3.02
C ARG A 89 19.10 2.28 3.51
N ARG A 90 18.34 1.71 2.58
CA ARG A 90 17.16 0.87 2.86
C ARG A 90 17.30 -0.47 2.15
N TYR A 91 16.68 -1.50 2.71
CA TYR A 91 16.60 -2.80 2.08
C TYR A 91 15.49 -2.80 1.02
N THR A 92 15.81 -3.26 -0.19
CA THR A 92 14.87 -3.31 -1.33
C THR A 92 14.32 -4.72 -1.58
N GLY A 93 14.45 -5.63 -0.61
CA GLY A 93 14.10 -7.05 -0.78
C GLY A 93 15.23 -7.89 -1.36
N SER A 94 16.19 -7.27 -2.05
CA SER A 94 17.36 -7.96 -2.62
C SER A 94 18.68 -7.46 -2.04
N SER A 95 18.81 -6.15 -1.81
CA SER A 95 20.04 -5.55 -1.32
C SER A 95 19.80 -4.30 -0.48
N MET A 96 20.83 -3.85 0.24
CA MET A 96 20.81 -2.53 0.88
C MET A 96 21.19 -1.49 -0.17
N GLU A 97 20.25 -0.62 -0.53
CA GLU A 97 20.45 0.43 -1.53
C GLU A 97 20.45 1.80 -0.87
N TRP A 98 21.12 2.75 -1.50
CA TRP A 98 21.11 4.14 -1.04
C TRP A 98 19.72 4.75 -1.23
N LEU A 99 19.32 5.57 -0.27
CA LEU A 99 18.12 6.39 -0.42
C LEU A 99 18.33 7.38 -1.58
N PRO A 100 17.30 7.63 -2.43
CA PRO A 100 17.37 8.66 -3.43
C PRO A 100 17.76 10.01 -2.82
N THR A 101 18.60 10.76 -3.52
CA THR A 101 19.02 12.11 -3.13
C THR A 101 17.81 13.00 -2.93
N LEU A 102 16.81 12.92 -3.81
CA LEU A 102 15.56 13.66 -3.66
C LEU A 102 14.86 13.38 -2.32
N GLU A 103 14.84 12.13 -1.87
CA GLU A 103 14.20 11.73 -0.61
C GLU A 103 14.95 12.32 0.60
N VAL A 104 16.29 12.23 0.59
CA VAL A 104 17.13 12.82 1.64
C VAL A 104 17.01 14.35 1.66
N HIS A 105 16.96 14.99 0.50
CA HIS A 105 16.74 16.44 0.40
C HIS A 105 15.37 16.86 0.95
N GLN A 106 14.31 16.08 0.70
CA GLN A 106 12.99 16.31 1.29
C GLN A 106 13.01 16.18 2.82
N MET A 107 13.75 15.21 3.37
CA MET A 107 13.95 15.10 4.82
C MET A 107 14.67 16.35 5.36
N CYS A 108 15.80 16.72 4.76
CA CYS A 108 16.60 17.88 5.15
C CYS A 108 15.81 19.20 5.05
N GLY A 109 14.95 19.35 4.05
CA GLY A 109 14.10 20.53 3.84
C GLY A 109 13.09 20.81 4.96
N ARG A 110 12.89 19.85 5.88
CA ARG A 110 12.06 20.02 7.08
C ARG A 110 12.79 20.70 8.24
N ALA A 111 14.10 20.94 8.08
CA ALA A 111 14.90 21.66 9.05
C ALA A 111 14.68 23.18 8.94
N GLY A 112 14.41 23.81 10.07
CA GLY A 112 14.10 25.24 10.21
C GLY A 112 12.60 25.49 10.24
N ARG A 113 12.14 26.17 11.30
CA ARG A 113 10.74 26.58 11.44
C ARG A 113 10.57 28.03 10.99
N PRO A 114 9.82 28.31 9.90
CA PRO A 114 9.61 29.66 9.42
C PRO A 114 9.08 30.60 10.52
N GLY A 115 9.71 31.76 10.66
CA GLY A 115 9.34 32.77 11.67
C GLY A 115 9.71 32.44 13.12
N LEU A 116 10.28 31.26 13.39
CA LEU A 116 10.66 30.83 14.74
C LEU A 116 12.16 30.63 14.92
N ASP A 117 12.83 30.05 13.91
CA ASP A 117 14.27 29.78 13.97
C ASP A 117 15.06 30.71 13.03
N PRO A 118 16.24 31.19 13.43
CA PRO A 118 17.10 32.00 12.55
C PRO A 118 17.74 31.19 11.41
N HIS A 119 17.84 29.87 11.56
CA HIS A 119 18.29 28.92 10.55
C HIS A 119 17.81 27.50 10.94
N GLY A 120 17.71 26.61 9.95
CA GLY A 120 17.54 25.17 10.13
C GLY A 120 18.86 24.42 10.06
N GLU A 121 18.95 23.26 10.68
CA GLU A 121 20.12 22.39 10.60
C GLU A 121 19.72 20.96 10.21
N ALA A 122 20.31 20.45 9.12
CA ALA A 122 20.17 19.06 8.72
C ALA A 122 21.49 18.33 8.93
N VAL A 123 21.44 17.18 9.60
CA VAL A 123 22.62 16.37 9.96
C VAL A 123 22.49 14.99 9.35
N LEU A 124 23.47 14.61 8.51
CA LEU A 124 23.62 13.24 8.02
C LEU A 124 24.56 12.49 8.96
N VAL A 125 24.09 11.36 9.52
CA VAL A 125 24.90 10.52 10.42
C VAL A 125 25.60 9.45 9.60
N GLY A 126 26.92 9.40 9.62
CA GLY A 126 27.69 8.38 8.93
C GLY A 126 29.02 8.09 9.62
N GLU A 127 29.68 7.05 9.15
CA GLU A 127 31.03 6.68 9.58
C GLU A 127 32.09 7.50 8.83
N PRO A 128 33.31 7.67 9.38
CA PRO A 128 34.40 8.35 8.69
C PRO A 128 34.66 7.81 7.28
N ALA A 129 34.50 6.50 7.06
CA ALA A 129 34.65 5.85 5.77
C ALA A 129 33.60 6.30 4.73
N THR A 130 32.36 6.54 5.17
CA THR A 130 31.25 6.97 4.29
C THR A 130 31.14 8.47 4.10
N ARG A 131 31.89 9.28 4.87
CA ARG A 131 31.77 10.74 4.90
C ARG A 131 31.89 11.38 3.52
N ALA A 132 32.89 10.98 2.73
CA ALA A 132 33.10 11.54 1.40
C ALA A 132 31.94 11.23 0.44
N GLU A 133 31.42 9.99 0.48
CA GLU A 133 30.28 9.57 -0.33
C GLU A 133 28.99 10.30 0.08
N LEU A 134 28.74 10.47 1.38
CA LEU A 134 27.58 11.22 1.87
C LEU A 134 27.60 12.69 1.43
N VAL A 135 28.76 13.34 1.50
CA VAL A 135 28.94 14.72 1.02
C VAL A 135 28.69 14.78 -0.49
N ALA A 136 29.38 13.93 -1.26
CA ALA A 136 29.26 13.93 -2.71
C ALA A 136 27.82 13.63 -3.20
N ARG A 137 27.12 12.68 -2.57
CA ARG A 137 25.77 12.29 -2.98
C ARG A 137 24.70 13.30 -2.52
N TYR A 138 24.72 13.69 -1.25
CA TYR A 138 23.58 14.38 -0.64
C TYR A 138 23.80 15.86 -0.35
N VAL A 139 25.03 16.34 -0.28
CA VAL A 139 25.32 17.77 -0.01
C VAL A 139 25.70 18.49 -1.30
N GLU A 140 26.55 17.88 -2.11
CA GLU A 140 27.04 18.45 -3.38
C GLU A 140 26.26 17.92 -4.59
N GLY A 141 25.63 16.74 -4.46
CA GLY A 141 24.88 16.09 -5.52
C GLY A 141 23.47 16.68 -5.69
N ASP A 142 23.06 16.83 -6.94
CA ASP A 142 21.70 17.19 -7.32
C ASP A 142 20.74 15.98 -7.14
N PRO A 143 19.45 16.22 -6.89
CA PRO A 143 18.42 15.18 -6.94
C PRO A 143 18.41 14.44 -8.28
N GLU A 144 18.04 13.16 -8.24
CA GLU A 144 17.78 12.39 -9.45
C GLU A 144 16.68 13.05 -10.30
N ALA A 145 16.77 12.90 -11.62
CA ALA A 145 15.70 13.34 -12.51
C ALA A 145 14.43 12.53 -12.24
N VAL A 146 13.27 13.18 -12.36
CA VAL A 146 12.00 12.47 -12.32
C VAL A 146 11.82 11.77 -13.66
N GLU A 147 11.67 10.45 -13.63
CA GLU A 147 11.44 9.61 -14.80
C GLU A 147 9.98 9.13 -14.83
N SER A 148 9.39 9.06 -16.02
CA SER A 148 8.04 8.52 -16.18
C SER A 148 7.98 7.01 -15.93
N THR A 149 7.02 6.57 -15.10
CA THR A 149 6.75 5.15 -14.85
C THR A 149 5.61 4.59 -15.71
N LEU A 150 5.08 5.35 -16.67
CA LEU A 150 3.90 4.94 -17.46
C LEU A 150 4.11 3.63 -18.24
N ALA A 151 5.35 3.33 -18.65
CA ALA A 151 5.69 2.11 -19.38
C ALA A 151 5.74 0.85 -18.50
N ASP A 152 5.61 0.98 -17.17
CA ASP A 152 5.42 -0.17 -16.29
C ASP A 152 4.18 -0.97 -16.72
N PRO A 153 4.27 -2.28 -16.99
CA PRO A 153 3.16 -3.06 -17.54
C PRO A 153 1.89 -3.01 -16.69
N ALA A 154 2.00 -3.07 -15.37
CA ALA A 154 0.84 -3.04 -14.47
C ALA A 154 0.13 -1.68 -14.52
N SER A 155 0.90 -0.60 -14.51
CA SER A 155 0.40 0.77 -14.65
C SER A 155 -0.24 0.99 -16.03
N LEU A 156 0.43 0.54 -17.10
CA LEU A 156 -0.02 0.72 -18.47
C LEU A 156 -1.35 0.02 -18.74
N ARG A 157 -1.49 -1.26 -18.33
CA ARG A 157 -2.75 -2.02 -18.47
C ARG A 157 -3.94 -1.28 -17.84
N THR A 158 -3.73 -0.70 -16.65
CA THR A 158 -4.76 0.08 -15.95
C THR A 158 -5.21 1.29 -16.76
N HIS A 159 -4.25 2.05 -17.31
CA HIS A 159 -4.54 3.24 -18.11
C HIS A 159 -5.14 2.91 -19.48
N VAL A 160 -4.69 1.83 -20.13
CA VAL A 160 -5.26 1.34 -21.39
C VAL A 160 -6.72 0.92 -21.19
N LEU A 161 -7.01 0.10 -20.16
CA LEU A 161 -8.38 -0.28 -19.84
C LEU A 161 -9.25 0.94 -19.57
N SER A 162 -8.76 1.89 -18.77
CA SER A 162 -9.49 3.12 -18.47
C SER A 162 -9.79 3.92 -19.74
N ALA A 163 -8.84 4.09 -20.66
CA ALA A 163 -9.05 4.84 -21.90
C ALA A 163 -10.13 4.21 -22.80
N ILE A 164 -10.18 2.88 -22.85
CA ILE A 164 -11.20 2.13 -23.59
C ILE A 164 -12.56 2.21 -22.88
N ALA A 165 -12.60 1.96 -21.57
CA ALA A 165 -13.83 1.91 -20.79
C ALA A 165 -14.56 3.26 -20.69
N THR A 166 -13.82 4.38 -20.67
CA THR A 166 -14.41 5.73 -20.72
C THR A 166 -14.77 6.19 -22.13
N GLY A 167 -14.44 5.40 -23.16
CA GLY A 167 -14.67 5.72 -24.56
C GLY A 167 -13.76 6.80 -25.14
N PHE A 168 -12.61 7.08 -24.51
CA PHE A 168 -11.62 8.01 -25.05
C PHE A 168 -10.86 7.43 -26.24
N ALA A 169 -10.66 6.11 -26.27
CA ALA A 169 -10.00 5.42 -27.37
C ALA A 169 -10.70 4.09 -27.69
N GLY A 170 -10.76 3.75 -28.98
CA GLY A 170 -11.30 2.50 -29.50
C GLY A 170 -10.35 1.77 -30.44
N THR A 171 -9.12 2.25 -30.61
CA THR A 171 -8.05 1.57 -31.37
C THR A 171 -6.71 1.80 -30.68
N GLU A 172 -5.72 0.95 -30.96
CA GLU A 172 -4.35 1.11 -30.46
C GLU A 172 -3.74 2.46 -30.87
N ALA A 173 -4.06 2.94 -32.08
CA ALA A 173 -3.64 4.26 -32.55
C ALA A 173 -4.24 5.39 -31.69
N GLU A 174 -5.55 5.34 -31.41
CA GLU A 174 -6.20 6.34 -30.54
C GLU A 174 -5.68 6.27 -29.09
N ILE A 175 -5.32 5.08 -28.58
CA ILE A 175 -4.68 4.93 -27.27
C ILE A 175 -3.32 5.63 -27.25
N LEU A 176 -2.51 5.44 -28.30
CA LEU A 176 -1.22 6.11 -28.45
C LEU A 176 -1.38 7.63 -28.56
N ASP A 177 -2.40 8.12 -29.29
CA ASP A 177 -2.70 9.55 -29.37
C ASP A 177 -3.04 10.15 -27.98
N VAL A 178 -3.75 9.41 -27.14
CA VAL A 178 -4.00 9.81 -25.73
C VAL A 178 -2.68 9.88 -24.96
N PHE A 179 -1.79 8.90 -25.15
CA PHE A 179 -0.52 8.83 -24.44
C PHE A 179 0.56 9.78 -24.96
N ASP A 180 0.45 10.31 -26.17
CA ASP A 180 1.33 11.35 -26.71
C ASP A 180 1.28 12.66 -25.90
N GLY A 181 0.20 12.88 -25.13
CA GLY A 181 0.07 13.98 -24.17
C GLY A 181 0.76 13.78 -22.83
N THR A 182 1.38 12.61 -22.58
CA THR A 182 1.94 12.25 -21.27
C THR A 182 3.39 12.68 -21.09
N PHE A 183 3.87 12.70 -19.84
CA PHE A 183 5.27 12.97 -19.53
C PHE A 183 6.21 11.95 -20.19
N TYR A 184 5.81 10.68 -20.27
CA TYR A 184 6.56 9.63 -20.97
C TYR A 184 6.87 10.01 -22.42
N ALA A 185 5.84 10.41 -23.18
CA ALA A 185 6.01 10.76 -24.59
C ALA A 185 6.91 11.99 -24.79
N ARG A 186 6.99 12.88 -23.81
CA ARG A 186 7.92 14.02 -23.83
C ARG A 186 9.37 13.61 -23.61
N GLU A 187 9.63 12.56 -22.83
CA GLU A 187 10.97 12.04 -22.55
C GLU A 187 11.47 11.08 -23.65
N ALA A 188 10.66 10.07 -24.00
CA ALA A 188 11.04 9.00 -24.92
C ALA A 188 10.80 9.33 -26.40
N GLY A 189 9.99 10.36 -26.69
CA GLY A 189 9.48 10.65 -28.02
C GLY A 189 8.20 9.85 -28.36
N ALA A 190 7.53 10.28 -29.43
CA ALA A 190 6.28 9.65 -29.87
C ALA A 190 6.49 8.19 -30.32
N GLY A 191 5.53 7.32 -29.98
CA GLY A 191 5.52 5.92 -30.40
C GLY A 191 6.34 4.95 -29.54
N GLY A 192 7.03 5.41 -28.49
CA GLY A 192 7.80 4.53 -27.58
C GLY A 192 6.97 3.49 -26.82
N LEU A 193 5.64 3.66 -26.79
CA LEU A 193 4.70 2.75 -26.12
C LEU A 193 3.97 1.80 -27.06
N ALA A 194 4.21 1.82 -28.37
CA ALA A 194 3.41 1.04 -29.33
C ALA A 194 3.36 -0.46 -29.00
N ASP A 195 4.53 -1.07 -28.80
CA ASP A 195 4.63 -2.50 -28.46
C ASP A 195 4.03 -2.78 -27.07
N ALA A 196 4.28 -1.91 -26.09
CA ALA A 196 3.77 -2.06 -24.73
C ALA A 196 2.23 -1.93 -24.66
N VAL A 197 1.65 -1.02 -25.46
CA VAL A 197 0.20 -0.87 -25.62
C VAL A 197 -0.39 -2.10 -26.30
N ALA A 198 0.24 -2.62 -27.35
CA ALA A 198 -0.23 -3.84 -28.01
C ALA A 198 -0.28 -5.03 -27.03
N VAL A 199 0.79 -5.23 -26.25
CA VAL A 199 0.84 -6.25 -25.20
C VAL A 199 -0.24 -6.02 -24.14
N ALA A 200 -0.40 -4.78 -23.65
CA ALA A 200 -1.43 -4.47 -22.66
C ALA A 200 -2.86 -4.71 -23.18
N VAL A 201 -3.11 -4.45 -24.47
CA VAL A 201 -4.40 -4.75 -25.10
C VAL A 201 -4.63 -6.26 -25.21
N ASP A 202 -3.61 -7.03 -25.62
CA ASP A 202 -3.69 -8.50 -25.67
C ASP A 202 -3.99 -9.08 -24.28
N ASP A 203 -3.26 -8.63 -23.24
CA ASP A 203 -3.48 -9.05 -21.86
C ASP A 203 -4.92 -8.75 -21.40
N LEU A 204 -5.45 -7.57 -21.72
CA LEU A 204 -6.82 -7.18 -21.37
C LEU A 204 -7.89 -7.95 -22.14
N VAL A 205 -7.59 -8.41 -23.35
CA VAL A 205 -8.47 -9.27 -24.15
C VAL A 205 -8.48 -10.69 -23.58
N ASP A 206 -7.31 -11.22 -23.23
CA ASP A 206 -7.16 -12.54 -22.63
C ASP A 206 -7.85 -12.60 -21.25
N ALA A 207 -7.74 -11.54 -20.45
CA ALA A 207 -8.47 -11.37 -19.19
C ALA A 207 -9.99 -11.12 -19.36
N GLY A 208 -10.51 -11.10 -20.60
CA GLY A 208 -11.93 -10.89 -20.88
C GLY A 208 -12.46 -9.49 -20.54
N MET A 209 -11.59 -8.51 -20.30
CA MET A 209 -11.95 -7.13 -19.94
C MET A 209 -12.16 -6.24 -21.16
N VAL A 210 -11.52 -6.57 -22.28
CA VAL A 210 -11.66 -5.89 -23.56
C VAL A 210 -12.00 -6.93 -24.64
N ARG A 211 -12.73 -6.52 -25.66
CA ARG A 211 -12.96 -7.34 -26.85
C ARG A 211 -12.75 -6.54 -28.13
N ARG A 212 -12.37 -7.26 -29.18
CA ARG A 212 -12.22 -6.73 -30.54
C ARG A 212 -13.54 -6.90 -31.28
N GLU A 213 -14.27 -5.81 -31.52
CA GLU A 213 -15.46 -5.78 -32.37
C GLU A 213 -15.06 -5.51 -33.82
N THR A 214 -15.35 -6.43 -34.74
CA THR A 214 -15.13 -6.18 -36.17
C THR A 214 -16.14 -5.15 -36.70
N GLY A 215 -15.64 -4.01 -37.18
CA GLY A 215 -16.43 -3.00 -37.86
C GLY A 215 -16.15 -3.01 -39.35
N GLY A 216 -16.96 -3.69 -40.16
CA GLY A 216 -16.78 -3.70 -41.62
C GLY A 216 -15.40 -4.19 -42.09
N VAL A 217 -15.07 -3.94 -43.35
CA VAL A 217 -13.90 -4.51 -44.03
C VAL A 217 -12.60 -3.89 -43.47
N ASP A 218 -11.81 -4.71 -42.78
CA ASP A 218 -10.41 -4.53 -42.36
C ASP A 218 -10.07 -3.68 -41.12
N ALA A 219 -11.02 -3.36 -40.23
CA ALA A 219 -10.69 -2.75 -38.93
C ALA A 219 -11.56 -3.28 -37.78
N TYR A 220 -10.94 -3.61 -36.64
CA TYR A 220 -11.66 -3.84 -35.38
C TYR A 220 -11.64 -2.60 -34.51
N ARG A 221 -12.61 -2.53 -33.59
CA ARG A 221 -12.66 -1.56 -32.50
C ARG A 221 -12.50 -2.28 -31.17
N LEU A 222 -11.69 -1.71 -30.29
CA LEU A 222 -11.57 -2.12 -28.91
C LEU A 222 -12.77 -1.60 -28.12
N VAL A 223 -13.46 -2.50 -27.41
CA VAL A 223 -14.61 -2.19 -26.58
C VAL A 223 -14.43 -2.89 -25.24
N ALA A 224 -14.59 -2.16 -24.14
CA ALA A 224 -14.58 -2.75 -22.81
C ALA A 224 -15.78 -3.70 -22.65
N THR A 225 -15.57 -4.84 -22.00
CA THR A 225 -16.66 -5.73 -21.59
C THR A 225 -17.32 -5.17 -20.33
N PRO A 226 -18.52 -5.65 -19.92
CA PRO A 226 -19.10 -5.25 -18.65
C PRO A 226 -18.16 -5.47 -17.44
N VAL A 227 -17.35 -6.53 -17.48
CA VAL A 227 -16.30 -6.80 -16.49
C VAL A 227 -15.25 -5.70 -16.54
N GLY A 228 -14.69 -5.39 -17.72
CA GLY A 228 -13.69 -4.33 -17.86
C GLY A 228 -14.18 -2.94 -17.45
N GLU A 229 -15.42 -2.58 -17.81
CA GLU A 229 -16.07 -1.35 -17.36
C GLU A 229 -16.21 -1.31 -15.83
N THR A 230 -16.61 -2.42 -15.22
CA THR A 230 -16.78 -2.51 -13.77
C THR A 230 -15.44 -2.46 -13.05
N THR A 231 -14.43 -3.20 -13.49
CA THR A 231 -13.05 -3.15 -12.98
C THR A 231 -12.54 -1.70 -13.00
N SER A 232 -12.67 -1.01 -14.15
CA SER A 232 -12.24 0.39 -14.28
C SER A 232 -13.01 1.32 -13.33
N ARG A 233 -14.33 1.15 -13.20
CA ARG A 233 -15.18 1.96 -12.32
C ARG A 233 -14.91 1.73 -10.83
N GLN A 234 -14.52 0.52 -10.44
CA GLN A 234 -14.11 0.19 -9.06
C GLN A 234 -12.69 0.64 -8.73
N TYR A 235 -11.96 1.15 -9.72
CA TYR A 235 -10.60 1.67 -9.57
C TYR A 235 -9.58 0.61 -9.12
N VAL A 236 -9.88 -0.67 -9.37
CA VAL A 236 -8.96 -1.79 -9.11
C VAL A 236 -8.10 -2.06 -10.34
N ARG A 237 -6.92 -2.65 -10.13
CA ARG A 237 -6.07 -3.10 -11.24
C ARG A 237 -6.78 -4.18 -12.08
N PRO A 238 -6.51 -4.26 -13.40
CA PRO A 238 -7.03 -5.34 -14.23
C PRO A 238 -6.75 -6.74 -13.66
N GLU A 239 -5.52 -7.00 -13.19
CA GLU A 239 -5.16 -8.28 -12.57
C GLU A 239 -5.97 -8.56 -11.29
N THR A 240 -6.25 -7.55 -10.47
CA THR A 240 -7.13 -7.68 -9.30
C THR A 240 -8.54 -8.07 -9.73
N GLY A 241 -9.10 -7.40 -10.76
CA GLY A 241 -10.42 -7.71 -11.26
C GLY A 241 -10.54 -9.12 -11.84
N GLU A 242 -9.51 -9.57 -12.57
CA GLU A 242 -9.40 -10.92 -13.12
C GLU A 242 -9.40 -11.98 -12.00
N ARG A 243 -8.48 -11.87 -11.04
CA ARG A 243 -8.40 -12.80 -9.90
C ARG A 243 -9.68 -12.83 -9.07
N ILE A 244 -10.33 -11.69 -8.87
CA ILE A 244 -11.62 -11.63 -8.18
C ILE A 244 -12.69 -12.41 -8.95
N VAL A 245 -12.79 -12.22 -10.27
CA VAL A 245 -13.77 -12.94 -11.11
C VAL A 245 -13.52 -14.45 -11.07
N GLU A 246 -12.27 -14.90 -11.19
CA GLU A 246 -11.89 -16.31 -11.07
C GLU A 246 -12.23 -16.89 -9.69
N GLY A 247 -11.89 -16.16 -8.62
CA GLY A 247 -12.20 -16.53 -7.25
C GLY A 247 -13.69 -16.64 -6.99
N LEU A 248 -14.51 -15.72 -7.53
CA LEU A 248 -15.96 -15.76 -7.42
C LEU A 248 -16.58 -16.96 -8.13
N HIS A 249 -16.12 -17.28 -9.35
CA HIS A 249 -16.55 -18.49 -10.06
C HIS A 249 -16.22 -19.76 -9.28
N THR A 250 -14.99 -19.85 -8.77
CA THR A 250 -14.55 -20.97 -7.94
C THR A 250 -15.41 -21.09 -6.69
N ALA A 251 -15.61 -19.99 -5.96
CA ALA A 251 -16.41 -19.97 -4.73
C ALA A 251 -17.88 -20.31 -4.95
N ALA A 252 -18.45 -20.02 -6.11
CA ALA A 252 -19.82 -20.40 -6.45
C ALA A 252 -20.00 -21.92 -6.63
N GLU A 253 -18.94 -22.64 -6.99
CA GLU A 253 -18.95 -24.10 -7.14
C GLU A 253 -18.58 -24.84 -5.84
N MET A 254 -18.04 -24.14 -4.84
CA MET A 254 -17.67 -24.72 -3.56
C MET A 254 -18.90 -25.18 -2.75
N ALA A 255 -18.77 -26.33 -2.08
CA ALA A 255 -19.83 -26.87 -1.23
C ALA A 255 -20.20 -25.93 -0.05
N SER A 256 -19.26 -25.11 0.41
CA SER A 256 -19.49 -24.15 1.49
C SER A 256 -18.48 -23.00 1.42
N ALA A 257 -18.76 -21.99 0.59
CA ALA A 257 -18.04 -20.72 0.65
C ALA A 257 -18.30 -20.00 1.98
N THR A 258 -17.23 -19.56 2.65
CA THR A 258 -17.27 -18.90 3.97
C THR A 258 -16.69 -17.50 3.91
N THR A 259 -16.74 -16.74 5.00
CA THR A 259 -16.10 -15.42 5.08
C THR A 259 -14.59 -15.49 4.84
N LEU A 260 -13.93 -16.57 5.28
CA LEU A 260 -12.53 -16.84 4.93
C LEU A 260 -12.32 -16.97 3.41
N THR A 261 -13.26 -17.62 2.70
CA THR A 261 -13.24 -17.71 1.23
C THR A 261 -13.32 -16.33 0.60
N ALA A 262 -14.25 -15.49 1.06
CA ALA A 262 -14.40 -14.13 0.55
C ALA A 262 -13.15 -13.27 0.80
N PHE A 263 -12.53 -13.39 1.99
CA PHE A 263 -11.30 -12.69 2.29
C PHE A 263 -10.12 -13.20 1.46
N GLU A 264 -9.98 -14.52 1.26
CA GLU A 264 -8.88 -15.04 0.44
C GLU A 264 -8.93 -14.53 -1.00
N ILE A 265 -10.13 -14.50 -1.62
CA ILE A 265 -10.33 -13.93 -2.97
C ILE A 265 -9.76 -12.52 -3.09
N VAL A 266 -10.01 -11.65 -2.10
CA VAL A 266 -9.55 -10.25 -2.17
C VAL A 266 -8.13 -10.05 -1.64
N CYS A 267 -7.67 -10.89 -0.71
CA CYS A 267 -6.32 -10.82 -0.16
C CYS A 267 -5.27 -11.32 -1.14
N ASP A 268 -5.61 -12.27 -2.00
CA ASP A 268 -4.73 -12.78 -3.06
C ASP A 268 -4.78 -11.92 -4.33
N THR A 269 -4.93 -10.60 -4.14
CA THR A 269 -4.94 -9.63 -5.23
C THR A 269 -3.80 -8.64 -5.07
N PRO A 270 -3.25 -8.12 -6.19
CA PRO A 270 -2.19 -7.13 -6.11
C PRO A 270 -2.56 -5.90 -5.28
N ASP A 271 -3.84 -5.51 -5.23
CA ASP A 271 -4.35 -4.32 -4.53
C ASP A 271 -4.44 -4.44 -3.01
N MET A 272 -4.28 -5.64 -2.42
CA MET A 272 -4.21 -5.77 -0.96
C MET A 272 -2.92 -5.16 -0.38
N GLN A 273 -1.78 -5.36 -1.05
CA GLN A 273 -0.43 -4.87 -0.66
C GLN A 273 0.00 -5.22 0.79
N ASP A 274 1.27 -4.97 1.12
CA ASP A 274 1.83 -5.03 2.50
C ASP A 274 1.60 -6.35 3.25
N THR A 275 1.56 -7.47 2.53
CA THR A 275 1.57 -8.79 3.12
C THR A 275 3.01 -9.19 3.44
N TYR A 276 3.20 -9.87 4.57
CA TYR A 276 4.52 -10.38 4.95
C TYR A 276 4.36 -11.62 5.83
N LEU A 277 5.12 -12.65 5.48
CA LEU A 277 5.18 -13.90 6.23
C LEU A 277 6.55 -14.09 6.89
N GLY A 278 6.57 -13.99 8.23
CA GLY A 278 7.79 -14.26 8.98
C GLY A 278 8.18 -15.74 8.95
N ASN A 279 9.48 -16.04 9.03
CA ASN A 279 10.00 -17.43 9.08
C ASN A 279 9.31 -18.33 10.12
N ARG A 280 8.91 -17.76 11.26
CA ARG A 280 8.23 -18.50 12.35
C ARG A 280 6.75 -18.77 12.08
N GLU A 281 6.13 -17.98 11.21
CA GLU A 281 4.70 -18.01 10.89
C GLU A 281 4.42 -18.93 9.70
N ARG A 282 5.41 -19.18 8.83
CA ARG A 282 5.26 -20.04 7.63
C ARG A 282 4.63 -21.39 7.92
N ALA A 283 5.16 -22.11 8.91
CA ALA A 283 4.67 -23.44 9.24
C ALA A 283 3.23 -23.40 9.78
N GLU A 284 2.89 -22.36 10.54
CA GLU A 284 1.54 -22.17 11.05
C GLU A 284 0.55 -21.85 9.92
N MET A 285 0.92 -20.94 9.01
CA MET A 285 0.06 -20.59 7.87
C MET A 285 -0.10 -21.75 6.90
N TYR A 286 0.96 -22.55 6.68
CA TYR A 286 0.86 -23.79 5.92
C TYR A 286 -0.16 -24.76 6.55
N SER A 287 -0.03 -25.04 7.86
CA SER A 287 -0.97 -25.93 8.56
C SER A 287 -2.38 -25.35 8.60
N PHE A 288 -2.54 -24.04 8.72
CA PHE A 288 -3.84 -23.39 8.64
C PHE A 288 -4.46 -23.56 7.26
N ALA A 289 -3.69 -23.33 6.19
CA ALA A 289 -4.16 -23.48 4.82
C ALA A 289 -4.57 -24.94 4.52
N ASP A 290 -3.77 -25.91 4.94
CA ASP A 290 -4.07 -27.34 4.76
C ASP A 290 -5.36 -27.75 5.50
N ASN A 291 -5.51 -27.34 6.77
CA ASN A 291 -6.70 -27.64 7.56
C ASN A 291 -7.97 -26.93 7.06
N ASN A 292 -7.83 -25.81 6.35
CA ASN A 292 -8.94 -25.01 5.83
C ASN A 292 -9.05 -25.07 4.30
N ALA A 293 -8.41 -26.05 3.64
CA ALA A 293 -8.35 -26.13 2.18
C ALA A 293 -9.74 -26.14 1.51
N ALA A 294 -10.77 -26.64 2.19
CA ALA A 294 -12.15 -26.64 1.71
C ALA A 294 -12.82 -25.24 1.68
N ALA A 295 -12.19 -24.24 2.30
CA ALA A 295 -12.66 -22.86 2.37
C ALA A 295 -11.79 -21.87 1.57
N LEU A 296 -10.75 -22.33 0.88
CA LEU A 296 -9.86 -21.51 0.05
C LEU A 296 -10.14 -21.78 -1.43
N THR A 297 -10.09 -20.74 -2.26
CA THR A 297 -10.34 -20.90 -3.71
C THR A 297 -9.11 -21.43 -4.42
N THR A 298 -7.92 -21.03 -3.98
CA THR A 298 -6.64 -21.56 -4.50
C THR A 298 -6.22 -22.81 -3.72
N ARG A 299 -5.94 -23.91 -4.44
CA ARG A 299 -5.39 -25.12 -3.83
C ARG A 299 -3.88 -24.99 -3.63
N MET A 300 -3.35 -25.60 -2.56
CA MET A 300 -1.92 -25.49 -2.20
C MET A 300 -0.94 -25.88 -3.32
N GLY A 301 -1.33 -26.80 -4.21
CA GLY A 301 -0.49 -27.23 -5.35
C GLY A 301 -0.68 -26.41 -6.62
N GLU A 302 -1.56 -25.41 -6.59
CA GLU A 302 -1.98 -24.60 -7.75
C GLU A 302 -1.60 -23.13 -7.61
N ALA A 303 -1.02 -22.73 -6.47
CA ALA A 303 -0.51 -21.38 -6.28
C ALA A 303 0.76 -21.16 -7.11
N ASP A 304 0.73 -20.17 -8.01
CA ASP A 304 1.89 -19.78 -8.84
C ASP A 304 3.05 -19.24 -7.98
N ASP A 305 2.72 -18.39 -7.01
CA ASP A 305 3.61 -17.97 -5.93
C ASP A 305 3.08 -18.51 -4.60
N PHE A 306 3.64 -19.64 -4.17
CA PHE A 306 3.21 -20.28 -2.92
C PHE A 306 3.46 -19.43 -1.67
N GLU A 307 4.53 -18.63 -1.64
CA GLU A 307 4.84 -17.78 -0.49
C GLU A 307 3.91 -16.57 -0.44
N GLY A 308 3.70 -15.90 -1.59
CA GLY A 308 2.72 -14.82 -1.75
C GLY A 308 1.29 -15.27 -1.45
N TRP A 309 0.92 -16.49 -1.85
CA TRP A 309 -0.39 -17.04 -1.51
C TRP A 309 -0.55 -17.30 0.01
N LEU A 310 0.47 -17.85 0.69
CA LEU A 310 0.41 -18.01 2.15
C LEU A 310 0.34 -16.66 2.89
N GLU A 311 0.94 -15.62 2.33
CA GLU A 311 0.81 -14.24 2.79
C GLU A 311 -0.62 -13.70 2.66
N ALA A 312 -1.29 -13.99 1.54
CA ALA A 312 -2.71 -13.69 1.34
C ALA A 312 -3.59 -14.48 2.33
N VAL A 313 -3.33 -15.77 2.53
CA VAL A 313 -4.04 -16.61 3.51
C VAL A 313 -3.88 -16.08 4.94
N LYS A 314 -2.67 -15.65 5.33
CA LYS A 314 -2.44 -14.99 6.63
C LYS A 314 -3.34 -13.77 6.78
N THR A 315 -3.41 -12.93 5.76
CA THR A 315 -4.20 -11.70 5.77
C THR A 315 -5.70 -12.02 5.84
N ALA A 316 -6.16 -13.01 5.07
CA ALA A 316 -7.54 -13.47 5.10
C ALA A 316 -7.94 -14.02 6.47
N ARG A 317 -7.05 -14.78 7.12
CA ARG A 317 -7.25 -15.28 8.49
C ARG A 317 -7.37 -14.15 9.51
N ILE A 318 -6.50 -13.14 9.44
CA ILE A 318 -6.55 -11.97 10.32
C ILE A 318 -7.92 -11.28 10.22
N LEU A 319 -8.41 -11.06 8.99
CA LEU A 319 -9.69 -10.41 8.73
C LEU A 319 -10.88 -11.28 9.18
N ASP A 320 -10.80 -12.60 9.01
CA ASP A 320 -11.83 -13.53 9.49
C ASP A 320 -11.92 -13.57 11.02
N GLU A 321 -10.77 -13.58 11.71
CA GLU A 321 -10.71 -13.49 13.17
C GLU A 321 -11.18 -12.11 13.68
N TRP A 322 -10.86 -11.03 12.96
CA TRP A 322 -11.35 -9.67 13.26
C TRP A 322 -12.88 -9.60 13.26
N ILE A 323 -13.54 -10.04 12.18
CA ILE A 323 -15.02 -10.07 12.14
C ILE A 323 -15.61 -11.09 13.11
N GLY A 324 -14.80 -12.07 13.54
CA GLY A 324 -15.10 -13.03 14.60
C GLY A 324 -15.12 -12.44 16.02
N GLY A 325 -14.69 -11.18 16.17
CA GLY A 325 -14.69 -10.44 17.43
C GLY A 325 -13.33 -10.41 18.14
N ALA A 326 -12.24 -10.82 17.47
CA ALA A 326 -10.90 -10.64 18.00
C ALA A 326 -10.58 -9.15 18.16
N THR A 327 -9.92 -8.81 19.26
CA THR A 327 -9.49 -7.45 19.57
C THR A 327 -8.25 -7.06 18.77
N VAL A 328 -8.01 -5.75 18.65
CA VAL A 328 -6.79 -5.23 17.99
C VAL A 328 -5.54 -5.79 18.67
N GLU A 329 -5.54 -5.87 20.00
CA GLU A 329 -4.45 -6.37 20.81
C GLU A 329 -4.13 -7.84 20.52
N GLU A 330 -5.16 -8.69 20.46
CA GLU A 330 -5.01 -10.11 20.15
C GLU A 330 -4.39 -10.32 18.77
N LEU A 331 -4.89 -9.62 17.75
CA LEU A 331 -4.41 -9.77 16.37
C LEU A 331 -3.00 -9.21 16.18
N VAL A 332 -2.72 -8.02 16.72
CA VAL A 332 -1.39 -7.40 16.66
C VAL A 332 -0.33 -8.28 17.33
N GLU A 333 -0.66 -8.88 18.47
CA GLU A 333 0.25 -9.77 19.18
C GLU A 333 0.44 -11.11 18.46
N ALA A 334 -0.66 -11.75 18.04
CA ALA A 334 -0.63 -13.06 17.38
C ALA A 334 0.13 -13.02 16.04
N TYR A 335 -0.12 -11.99 15.22
CA TYR A 335 0.39 -11.91 13.85
C TYR A 335 1.58 -10.97 13.66
N ARG A 336 2.03 -10.33 14.76
CA ARG A 336 3.19 -9.42 14.80
C ARG A 336 3.13 -8.30 13.76
N ILE A 337 1.95 -7.73 13.60
CA ILE A 337 1.69 -6.58 12.73
C ILE A 337 1.57 -5.31 13.58
N GLY A 338 1.78 -4.13 12.99
CA GLY A 338 1.42 -2.88 13.65
C GLY A 338 -0.11 -2.70 13.69
N PRO A 339 -0.67 -2.06 14.73
CA PRO A 339 -2.10 -1.76 14.76
C PRO A 339 -2.57 -0.87 13.59
N GLY A 340 -1.72 0.04 13.11
CA GLY A 340 -2.00 0.81 11.90
C GLY A 340 -2.01 -0.03 10.62
N ASP A 341 -1.27 -1.15 10.60
CA ASP A 341 -1.29 -2.08 9.47
C ASP A 341 -2.58 -2.92 9.47
N LEU A 342 -3.15 -3.21 10.65
CA LEU A 342 -4.48 -3.84 10.75
C LEU A 342 -5.57 -2.90 10.22
N ASP A 343 -5.58 -1.64 10.66
CA ASP A 343 -6.53 -0.63 10.17
C ASP A 343 -6.48 -0.53 8.63
N SER A 344 -5.26 -0.45 8.06
CA SER A 344 -5.06 -0.34 6.61
C SER A 344 -5.57 -1.57 5.85
N ARG A 345 -5.38 -2.78 6.41
CA ARG A 345 -5.89 -4.02 5.81
C ARG A 345 -7.41 -4.10 5.84
N VAL A 346 -8.04 -3.66 6.94
CA VAL A 346 -9.50 -3.61 7.05
C VAL A 346 -10.08 -2.64 6.02
N GLU A 347 -9.53 -1.43 5.90
CA GLU A 347 -9.98 -0.43 4.90
C GLU A 347 -9.83 -0.95 3.46
N ARG A 348 -8.70 -1.58 3.13
CA ARG A 348 -8.48 -2.17 1.79
C ARG A 348 -9.42 -3.35 1.53
N ALA A 349 -9.63 -4.22 2.51
CA ALA A 349 -10.54 -5.34 2.38
C ALA A 349 -11.99 -4.89 2.16
N GLU A 350 -12.43 -3.82 2.83
CA GLU A 350 -13.77 -3.25 2.61
C GLU A 350 -13.94 -2.77 1.16
N TRP A 351 -12.97 -2.02 0.63
CA TRP A 351 -12.97 -1.56 -0.77
C TRP A 351 -12.95 -2.75 -1.75
N LEU A 352 -12.07 -3.72 -1.56
CA LEU A 352 -11.93 -4.87 -2.46
C LEU A 352 -13.14 -5.81 -2.42
N LEU A 353 -13.76 -6.01 -1.24
CA LEU A 353 -15.01 -6.76 -1.14
C LEU A 353 -16.16 -6.02 -1.84
N SER A 354 -16.18 -4.68 -1.77
CA SER A 354 -17.13 -3.89 -2.56
C SER A 354 -16.92 -4.05 -4.06
N ALA A 355 -15.65 -4.11 -4.51
CA ALA A 355 -15.33 -4.39 -5.92
C ALA A 355 -15.76 -5.82 -6.31
N ALA A 356 -15.55 -6.80 -5.44
CA ALA A 356 -15.97 -8.18 -5.64
C ALA A 356 -17.49 -8.34 -5.73
N GLU A 357 -18.28 -7.62 -4.92
CA GLU A 357 -19.74 -7.60 -5.08
C GLU A 357 -20.16 -7.03 -6.44
N ALA A 358 -19.59 -5.89 -6.83
CA ALA A 358 -19.92 -5.26 -8.11
C ALA A 358 -19.54 -6.14 -9.32
N LEU A 359 -18.41 -6.83 -9.24
CA LEU A 359 -17.98 -7.78 -10.26
C LEU A 359 -18.88 -9.01 -10.26
N GLY A 360 -19.23 -9.57 -9.10
CA GLY A 360 -20.18 -10.68 -8.95
C GLY A 360 -21.54 -10.38 -9.58
N ASP A 361 -22.10 -9.19 -9.34
CA ASP A 361 -23.33 -8.72 -9.97
C ASP A 361 -23.19 -8.63 -11.51
N THR A 362 -22.02 -8.21 -11.99
CA THR A 362 -21.74 -8.03 -13.43
C THR A 362 -21.65 -9.36 -14.17
N ILE A 363 -21.07 -10.38 -13.55
CA ILE A 363 -20.93 -11.74 -14.11
C ILE A 363 -22.11 -12.66 -13.73
N GLU A 364 -23.11 -12.14 -13.02
CA GLU A 364 -24.27 -12.87 -12.51
C GLU A 364 -23.90 -14.07 -11.60
N VAL A 365 -22.81 -13.94 -10.84
CA VAL A 365 -22.33 -14.96 -9.88
C VAL A 365 -22.57 -14.50 -8.45
N SER A 366 -23.39 -15.25 -7.73
CA SER A 366 -23.73 -14.96 -6.33
C SER A 366 -22.87 -15.79 -5.37
N VAL A 367 -22.00 -15.12 -4.61
CA VAL A 367 -21.25 -15.70 -3.48
C VAL A 367 -21.68 -14.99 -2.19
N PRO A 368 -22.68 -15.51 -1.44
CA PRO A 368 -23.24 -14.83 -0.26
C PRO A 368 -22.24 -14.54 0.86
N ALA A 369 -21.09 -15.22 0.85
CA ALA A 369 -20.01 -14.97 1.79
C ALA A 369 -19.37 -13.58 1.62
N VAL A 370 -19.33 -13.03 0.41
CA VAL A 370 -18.74 -11.71 0.12
C VAL A 370 -19.49 -10.58 0.82
N PRO A 371 -20.81 -10.37 0.59
CA PRO A 371 -21.56 -9.34 1.30
C PRO A 371 -21.65 -9.60 2.80
N ARG A 372 -21.62 -10.88 3.22
CA ARG A 372 -21.55 -11.22 4.66
C ARG A 372 -20.24 -10.75 5.27
N ALA A 373 -19.09 -10.98 4.63
CA ALA A 373 -17.79 -10.52 5.10
C ALA A 373 -17.76 -8.99 5.17
N ARG A 374 -18.18 -8.31 4.09
CA ARG A 374 -18.18 -6.83 4.03
C ARG A 374 -19.07 -6.22 5.13
N SER A 375 -20.26 -6.78 5.37
CA SER A 375 -21.19 -6.24 6.39
C SER A 375 -20.69 -6.36 7.84
N ARG A 376 -19.61 -7.12 8.07
CA ARG A 376 -19.06 -7.40 9.41
C ARG A 376 -17.68 -6.78 9.63
N LEU A 377 -17.03 -6.24 8.59
CA LEU A 377 -15.89 -5.34 8.74
C LEU A 377 -16.37 -4.03 9.37
#